data_AF-A0A4Q7JBC7-F1
#
_entry.id   AF-A0A4Q7JBC7-F1
#
_cell.length_a   1.000
_cell.length_b   1.000
_cell.length_c   1.000
_cell.angle_alpha   90.00
_cell.angle_beta   90.00
_cell.angle_gamma   90.00
#
_symmetry.space_group_name_H-M   'P 1'
#
loop_
_entity.id
_entity.type
_entity.pdbx_description
1 polymer ?
#
loop_
_entity_poly.entity_id
_entity_poly.type
_entity_poly.pdbx_seq_one_letter_code
_entity_poly.pdbx_strand_id
1 'polypeptide(L)'
;MTKDIDFATFQRQVIEEFRANHGRVGGILDGATLVLLTTTGARTGLPRTSPLACLDIDGRRVVVASAGGGPANPAWYHNIRKNPVVTVETGTDTYPAIATVTTGAERDDLFEKVCAQEPGFAEYQSSTSRVIPVVVLRPTGAVFGPEPATTELVIGQ
;
A
#
# COMPACT_ATOMS: atom_id res chain seq x y z
N MET A 1 0.82 32.82 11.20
CA MET A 1 0.63 32.39 9.80
C MET A 1 1.59 31.22 9.59
N THR A 2 1.24 30.08 10.16
CA THR A 2 2.11 28.88 10.22
C THR A 2 1.86 28.10 8.95
N LYS A 3 2.94 27.80 8.21
CA LYS A 3 2.90 27.17 6.90
C LYS A 3 2.20 25.82 6.98
N ASP A 4 0.98 25.74 6.46
CA ASP A 4 0.40 24.48 6.00
C ASP A 4 1.40 23.88 5.01
N ILE A 5 2.09 22.82 5.42
CA ILE A 5 2.82 22.01 4.46
C ILE A 5 1.76 21.45 3.52
N ASP A 6 1.78 21.89 2.26
CA ASP A 6 0.91 21.35 1.23
C ASP A 6 1.04 19.82 1.21
N PHE A 7 -0.07 19.12 1.47
CA PHE A 7 -0.11 17.67 1.57
C PHE A 7 0.43 16.99 0.31
N ALA A 8 0.26 17.59 -0.87
CA ALA A 8 0.83 17.07 -2.11
C ALA A 8 2.36 17.20 -2.12
N THR A 9 2.89 18.32 -1.62
CA THR A 9 4.33 18.52 -1.43
C THR A 9 4.92 17.55 -0.41
N PHE A 10 4.27 17.35 0.73
CA PHE A 10 4.68 16.34 1.70
C PHE A 10 4.71 14.93 1.10
N GLN A 11 3.64 14.52 0.41
CA GLN A 11 3.60 13.20 -0.23
C GLN A 11 4.72 13.01 -1.26
N ARG A 12 5.03 14.05 -2.06
CA ARG A 12 6.16 13.97 -3.01
C ARG A 12 7.49 13.79 -2.30
N GLN A 13 7.74 14.55 -1.23
CA GLN A 13 8.98 14.43 -0.46
C GLN A 13 9.15 13.03 0.14
N VAL A 14 8.09 12.47 0.73
CA VAL A 14 8.10 11.11 1.26
C VAL A 14 8.40 10.08 0.16
N ILE A 15 7.82 10.23 -1.03
CA ILE A 15 8.08 9.33 -2.18
C ILE A 15 9.53 9.43 -2.65
N GLU A 16 10.05 10.66 -2.78
CA GLU A 16 11.42 10.92 -3.20
C GLU A 16 12.43 10.34 -2.20
N GLU A 17 12.21 10.58 -0.90
CA GLU A 17 13.06 10.04 0.17
C GLU A 17 12.99 8.51 0.22
N PHE A 18 11.80 7.92 0.16
CA PHE A 18 11.62 6.47 0.13
C PHE A 18 12.46 5.83 -0.98
N ARG A 19 12.39 6.38 -2.20
CA ARG A 19 13.12 5.84 -3.36
C ARG A 19 14.63 6.06 -3.25
N ALA A 20 15.05 7.20 -2.71
CA ALA A 20 16.47 7.51 -2.50
C ALA A 20 17.12 6.64 -1.42
N ASN A 21 16.35 6.24 -0.40
CA ASN A 21 16.84 5.57 0.80
C ASN A 21 16.38 4.11 0.92
N HIS A 22 16.11 3.45 -0.21
CA HIS A 22 15.74 2.02 -0.26
C HIS A 22 14.59 1.67 0.68
N GLY A 23 13.53 2.47 0.65
CA GLY A 23 12.28 2.29 1.39
C GLY A 23 12.23 2.91 2.78
N ARG A 24 13.30 3.57 3.23
CA ARG A 24 13.36 4.22 4.55
C ARG A 24 13.04 5.71 4.43
N VAL A 25 12.26 6.22 5.36
CA VAL A 25 11.88 7.64 5.44
C VAL A 25 12.00 8.06 6.90
N GLY A 26 12.64 9.20 7.17
CA GLY A 26 12.82 9.72 8.52
C GLY A 26 11.59 10.47 9.08
N GLY A 27 11.82 11.21 10.16
CA GLY A 27 10.80 12.05 10.78
C GLY A 27 9.66 11.24 11.39
N ILE A 28 8.42 11.64 11.11
CA ILE A 28 7.22 10.97 11.68
C ILE A 28 7.00 9.55 11.14
N LEU A 29 7.74 9.14 10.11
CA LEU A 29 7.67 7.81 9.50
C LEU A 29 8.90 6.95 9.82
N ASP A 30 9.82 7.44 10.65
CA ASP A 30 11.03 6.71 11.01
C ASP A 30 10.70 5.39 11.72
N GLY A 31 11.41 4.33 11.35
CA GLY A 31 11.16 2.97 11.82
C GLY A 31 9.91 2.28 11.25
N ALA A 32 9.01 2.99 10.55
CA ALA A 32 7.84 2.37 9.95
C ALA A 32 8.19 1.57 8.69
N THR A 33 7.55 0.41 8.52
CA THR A 33 7.60 -0.29 7.23
C THR A 33 6.64 0.39 6.26
N LEU A 34 7.18 0.93 5.16
CA LEU A 34 6.42 1.66 4.16
C LEU A 34 6.35 0.89 2.83
N VAL A 35 5.29 1.18 2.08
CA VAL A 35 5.19 0.85 0.65
C VAL A 35 4.75 2.07 -0.14
N LEU A 36 5.16 2.16 -1.40
CA LEU A 36 4.50 3.05 -2.35
C LEU A 36 3.45 2.25 -3.12
N LEU A 37 2.18 2.62 -2.94
CA LEU A 37 1.07 2.00 -3.63
C LEU A 37 0.68 2.85 -4.84
N THR A 38 0.92 2.34 -6.04
CA THR A 38 0.47 2.96 -7.29
C THR A 38 -0.86 2.33 -7.74
N THR A 39 -1.87 3.17 -7.90
CA THR A 39 -3.26 2.80 -8.23
C THR A 39 -3.73 3.52 -9.51
N THR A 40 -4.74 2.98 -10.20
CA THR A 40 -5.40 3.69 -11.31
C THR A 40 -6.47 4.64 -10.77
N GLY A 41 -6.34 5.95 -11.02
CA GLY A 41 -7.29 6.96 -10.57
C GLY A 41 -8.73 6.66 -11.02
N ALA A 42 -9.66 6.46 -10.07
CA ALA A 42 -11.01 5.98 -10.38
C ALA A 42 -11.78 6.88 -11.35
N ARG A 43 -11.55 8.20 -11.28
CA ARG A 43 -12.16 9.20 -12.16
C ARG A 43 -11.33 9.49 -13.40
N THR A 44 -10.00 9.46 -13.28
CA THR A 44 -9.09 10.01 -14.30
C THR A 44 -8.41 8.96 -15.17
N GLY A 45 -8.39 7.68 -14.76
CA GLY A 45 -7.58 6.64 -15.42
C GLY A 45 -6.06 6.77 -15.21
N LEU A 46 -5.57 7.95 -14.80
CA LEU A 46 -4.14 8.20 -14.57
C LEU A 46 -3.59 7.47 -13.33
N PRO A 47 -2.31 7.04 -13.35
CA PRO A 47 -1.64 6.45 -12.20
C PRO A 47 -1.52 7.45 -11.04
N ARG A 48 -1.72 6.97 -9.81
CA ARG A 48 -1.62 7.73 -8.55
C ARG A 48 -0.86 6.92 -7.51
N THR A 49 0.25 7.48 -7.03
CA THR A 49 1.11 6.85 -6.03
C THR A 49 0.88 7.48 -4.66
N SER A 50 0.71 6.65 -3.63
CA SER A 50 0.61 7.08 -2.24
C SER A 50 1.57 6.27 -1.36
N PRO A 51 2.37 6.92 -0.50
CA PRO A 51 3.13 6.24 0.53
C PRO A 51 2.19 5.77 1.65
N LEU A 52 2.32 4.51 2.07
CA LEU A 52 1.46 3.89 3.09
C LEU A 52 2.29 3.11 4.08
N ALA A 53 1.93 3.19 5.36
CA ALA A 53 2.36 2.22 6.35
C ALA A 53 1.84 0.83 5.96
N CYS A 54 2.69 -0.17 6.13
CA CYS A 54 2.44 -1.53 5.72
C CYS A 54 2.86 -2.49 6.83
N LEU A 55 1.95 -3.40 7.18
CA LEU A 55 2.15 -4.37 8.23
C LEU A 55 2.13 -5.77 7.63
N ASP A 56 2.95 -6.66 8.17
CA ASP A 56 2.90 -8.08 7.86
C ASP A 56 2.13 -8.79 8.98
N ILE A 57 0.88 -9.16 8.71
CA ILE A 57 -0.04 -9.81 9.67
C ILE A 57 -0.30 -11.23 9.17
N ASP A 58 0.10 -12.24 9.94
CA ASP A 58 -0.04 -13.67 9.60
C ASP A 58 0.50 -14.02 8.19
N GLY A 59 1.62 -13.41 7.80
CA GLY A 59 2.23 -13.59 6.48
C GLY A 59 1.48 -12.88 5.33
N ARG A 60 0.49 -12.05 5.64
CA ARG A 60 -0.23 -11.21 4.68
C ARG A 60 0.25 -9.77 4.79
N ARG A 61 0.50 -9.15 3.64
CA ARG A 61 0.83 -7.74 3.57
C ARG A 61 -0.44 -6.89 3.66
N VAL A 62 -0.55 -6.07 4.70
CA VAL A 62 -1.73 -5.28 5.05
C VAL A 62 -1.43 -3.79 4.97
N VAL A 63 -2.34 -3.04 4.35
CA VAL A 63 -2.39 -1.57 4.39
C VAL A 63 -3.76 -1.12 4.86
N VAL A 64 -3.81 0.04 5.53
CA VAL A 64 -5.02 0.50 6.20
C VAL A 64 -5.43 1.86 5.63
N ALA A 65 -6.69 1.99 5.21
CA ALA A 65 -7.25 3.23 4.68
C ALA A 65 -7.65 4.21 5.81
N SER A 66 -6.71 4.48 6.73
CA SER A 66 -6.98 5.25 7.95
C SER A 66 -7.13 6.74 7.71
N ALA A 67 -6.39 7.32 6.76
CA ALA A 67 -6.34 8.77 6.53
C ALA A 67 -6.22 9.59 7.84
N GLY A 68 -5.43 9.08 8.81
CA GLY A 68 -5.25 9.70 10.12
C GLY A 68 -6.54 9.83 10.96
N GLY A 69 -7.56 8.99 10.73
CA GLY A 69 -8.87 9.11 11.37
C GLY A 69 -9.81 10.12 10.69
N GLY A 70 -9.42 10.66 9.53
CA GLY A 70 -10.25 11.60 8.79
C GLY A 70 -11.65 11.04 8.44
N PRO A 71 -12.66 11.92 8.25
CA PRO A 71 -14.06 11.52 8.05
C PRO A 71 -14.31 10.83 6.69
N ALA A 72 -13.38 10.94 5.75
CA ALA A 72 -13.48 10.33 4.42
C ALA A 72 -12.38 9.30 4.18
N ASN A 73 -12.67 8.31 3.35
CA ASN A 73 -11.65 7.37 2.88
C ASN A 73 -10.67 8.09 1.93
N PRO A 74 -9.39 7.68 1.92
CA PRO A 74 -8.39 8.27 1.02
C PRO A 74 -8.67 7.93 -0.45
N ALA A 75 -8.19 8.78 -1.36
CA ALA A 75 -8.45 8.61 -2.80
C ALA A 75 -8.00 7.23 -3.34
N TRP A 76 -6.86 6.71 -2.87
CA TRP A 76 -6.36 5.40 -3.28
C TRP A 76 -7.33 4.25 -2.94
N TYR A 77 -8.09 4.37 -1.85
CA TYR A 77 -9.11 3.36 -1.49
C TYR A 77 -10.22 3.32 -2.54
N HIS A 78 -10.69 4.48 -3.00
CA HIS A 78 -11.68 4.55 -4.08
C HIS A 78 -11.14 4.02 -5.40
N ASN A 79 -9.84 4.23 -5.67
CA ASN A 79 -9.16 3.69 -6.83
C ASN A 79 -9.17 2.16 -6.83
N ILE A 80 -8.72 1.52 -5.74
CA ILE A 80 -8.64 0.05 -5.66
C ILE A 80 -10.02 -0.63 -5.70
N ARG A 81 -11.07 0.03 -5.18
CA ARG A 81 -12.44 -0.48 -5.29
C ARG A 81 -12.94 -0.55 -6.73
N LYS A 82 -12.42 0.31 -7.61
CA LYS A 82 -12.75 0.31 -9.04
C LYS A 82 -11.82 -0.59 -9.85
N ASN A 83 -10.53 -0.58 -9.54
CA ASN A 83 -9.52 -1.44 -10.16
C ASN A 83 -8.56 -1.98 -9.09
N PRO A 84 -8.65 -3.27 -8.71
CA PRO A 84 -7.82 -3.83 -7.65
C PRO A 84 -6.38 -4.11 -8.07
N VAL A 85 -6.04 -3.98 -9.36
CA VAL A 85 -4.67 -4.18 -9.84
C VAL A 85 -3.83 -2.94 -9.48
N VAL A 86 -2.76 -3.19 -8.73
CA VAL A 86 -1.87 -2.15 -8.22
C VAL A 86 -0.41 -2.51 -8.46
N THR A 87 0.46 -1.51 -8.44
CA THR A 87 1.91 -1.71 -8.36
C THR A 87 2.37 -1.32 -6.96
N VAL A 88 3.17 -2.18 -6.33
CA VAL A 88 3.70 -1.97 -4.99
C VAL A 88 5.22 -1.83 -5.10
N GLU A 89 5.76 -0.74 -4.55
CA GLU A 89 7.20 -0.58 -4.33
C GLU A 89 7.49 -0.84 -2.84
N THR A 90 8.46 -1.71 -2.56
CA THR A 90 8.93 -2.04 -1.20
C THR A 90 10.45 -2.01 -1.17
N GLY A 91 11.05 -1.12 -0.39
CA GLY A 91 12.51 -1.06 -0.32
C GLY A 91 13.14 -0.84 -1.70
N THR A 92 13.73 -1.90 -2.25
CA THR A 92 14.34 -1.96 -3.59
C THR A 92 13.49 -2.66 -4.65
N ASP A 93 12.41 -3.33 -4.25
CA ASP A 93 11.61 -4.16 -5.14
C ASP A 93 10.36 -3.44 -5.63
N THR A 94 9.92 -3.79 -6.83
CA THR A 94 8.66 -3.32 -7.41
C THR A 94 7.93 -4.50 -8.01
N TYR A 95 6.66 -4.70 -7.66
CA TYR A 95 5.88 -5.82 -8.16
C TYR A 95 4.39 -5.49 -8.33
N PRO A 96 3.72 -6.15 -9.29
CA PRO A 96 2.26 -6.09 -9.40
C PRO A 96 1.59 -6.90 -8.28
N ALA A 97 0.48 -6.39 -7.78
CA ALA A 97 -0.34 -7.03 -6.77
C ALA A 97 -1.85 -6.82 -7.01
N ILE A 98 -2.65 -7.66 -6.37
CA ILE A 98 -4.10 -7.46 -6.22
C ILE A 98 -4.35 -6.91 -4.82
N ALA A 99 -5.01 -5.76 -4.74
CA ALA A 99 -5.50 -5.18 -3.50
C ALA A 99 -6.92 -5.67 -3.21
N THR A 100 -7.11 -6.37 -2.10
CA THR A 100 -8.41 -6.89 -1.66
C THR A 100 -8.86 -6.17 -0.41
N VAL A 101 -10.01 -5.49 -0.47
CA VAL A 101 -10.65 -4.88 0.70
C VAL A 101 -11.33 -6.00 1.48
N THR A 102 -10.89 -6.22 2.72
CA THR A 102 -11.51 -7.24 3.60
C THR A 102 -12.80 -6.68 4.20
N THR A 103 -13.74 -7.56 4.54
CA THR A 103 -15.06 -7.18 5.09
C THR A 103 -15.48 -8.11 6.22
N GLY A 104 -16.47 -7.69 7.02
CA GLY A 104 -17.04 -8.47 8.11
C GLY A 104 -15.98 -8.97 9.10
N ALA A 105 -16.14 -10.21 9.56
CA ALA A 105 -15.26 -10.83 10.56
C ALA A 105 -13.79 -10.84 10.14
N GLU A 106 -13.48 -11.11 8.85
CA GLU A 106 -12.08 -11.11 8.38
C GLU A 106 -11.43 -9.73 8.57
N ARG A 107 -12.17 -8.66 8.27
CA ARG A 107 -11.68 -7.30 8.49
C ARG A 107 -11.46 -7.03 9.97
N ASP A 108 -12.40 -7.43 10.82
CA ASP A 108 -12.33 -7.14 12.25
C ASP A 108 -11.16 -7.88 12.91
N ASP A 109 -10.97 -9.16 12.58
CA ASP A 109 -9.83 -9.97 13.05
C ASP A 109 -8.49 -9.37 12.61
N LEU A 110 -8.38 -8.94 11.35
CA LEU A 110 -7.16 -8.28 10.87
C LEU A 110 -6.95 -6.92 11.52
N PHE A 111 -8.02 -6.14 11.72
CA PHE A 111 -7.92 -4.83 12.31
C PHE A 111 -7.52 -4.89 13.79
N GLU A 112 -7.98 -5.90 14.53
CA GLU A 112 -7.53 -6.16 15.89
C GLU A 112 -6.02 -6.41 15.94
N LYS A 113 -5.50 -7.27 15.05
CA LYS A 113 -4.06 -7.57 14.96
C LYS A 113 -3.24 -6.35 14.52
N VAL A 114 -3.75 -5.56 13.59
CA VAL A 114 -3.17 -4.27 13.20
C VAL A 114 -3.06 -3.36 14.42
N CYS A 115 -4.11 -3.22 15.22
CA CYS A 115 -4.09 -2.39 16.43
C CYS A 115 -3.14 -2.93 17.51
N ALA A 116 -2.99 -4.25 17.61
CA ALA A 116 -2.05 -4.87 18.54
C ALA A 116 -0.59 -4.59 18.17
N GLN A 117 -0.28 -4.53 16.87
CA GLN A 117 1.06 -4.21 16.38
C GLN A 117 1.32 -2.69 16.35
N GLU A 118 0.34 -1.91 15.92
CA GLU A 118 0.41 -0.46 15.74
C GLU A 118 -0.82 0.22 16.40
N PRO A 119 -0.76 0.53 17.71
CA PRO A 119 -1.90 1.07 18.47
C PRO A 119 -2.51 2.35 17.92
N GLY A 120 -1.75 3.17 17.18
CA GLY A 120 -2.26 4.39 16.54
C GLY A 120 -3.46 4.16 15.61
N PHE A 121 -3.61 2.95 15.03
CA PHE A 121 -4.80 2.63 14.24
C PHE A 121 -6.08 2.53 15.06
N ALA A 122 -6.00 2.08 16.32
CA ALA A 122 -7.14 2.08 17.23
C ALA A 122 -7.58 3.51 17.56
N GLU A 123 -6.62 4.41 17.78
CA GLU A 123 -6.88 5.84 17.99
C GLU A 123 -7.59 6.45 16.78
N TYR A 124 -7.11 6.17 15.56
CA TYR A 124 -7.77 6.62 14.33
C TYR A 124 -9.19 6.09 14.16
N GLN A 125 -9.45 4.83 14.54
CA GLN A 125 -10.80 4.28 14.47
C GLN A 125 -11.74 4.92 15.49
N SER A 126 -11.23 5.28 16.67
CA SER A 126 -12.01 5.96 17.72
C SER A 126 -12.38 7.40 17.36
N SER A 127 -11.57 8.06 16.51
CA SER A 127 -11.78 9.46 16.11
C SER A 127 -12.72 9.63 14.91
N THR A 128 -13.30 8.54 14.39
CA THR A 128 -14.16 8.56 13.21
C THR A 128 -15.36 7.62 13.33
N SER A 129 -16.48 7.97 12.69
CA SER A 129 -17.68 7.13 12.66
C SER A 129 -17.68 6.07 11.55
N ARG A 130 -16.76 6.17 10.58
CA ARG A 130 -16.63 5.17 9.52
C ARG A 130 -15.84 3.96 10.00
N VAL A 131 -16.20 2.79 9.50
CA VAL A 131 -15.36 1.59 9.61
C VAL A 131 -14.12 1.80 8.73
N ILE A 132 -12.94 1.89 9.34
CA ILE A 132 -11.67 2.07 8.61
C ILE A 132 -11.38 0.81 7.78
N PRO A 133 -11.25 0.91 6.44
CA PRO A 133 -10.98 -0.27 5.62
C PRO A 133 -9.59 -0.86 5.85
N VAL A 134 -9.53 -2.18 5.94
CA VAL A 134 -8.30 -2.97 5.92
C VAL A 134 -8.16 -3.61 4.54
N VAL A 135 -6.96 -3.57 3.99
CA VAL A 135 -6.68 -4.00 2.62
C VAL A 135 -5.48 -4.93 2.62
N VAL A 136 -5.64 -6.08 1.98
CA VAL A 136 -4.57 -7.06 1.80
C VAL A 136 -3.99 -6.93 0.41
N LEU A 137 -2.66 -6.87 0.32
CA LEU A 137 -1.91 -6.82 -0.92
C LEU A 137 -1.34 -8.21 -1.23
N ARG A 138 -1.82 -8.83 -2.31
CA ARG A 138 -1.34 -10.14 -2.77
C ARG A 138 -0.53 -9.99 -4.06
N PRO A 139 0.78 -10.29 -4.07
CA PRO A 139 1.57 -10.31 -5.30
C PRO A 139 0.91 -11.20 -6.37
N THR A 140 0.89 -10.78 -7.63
CA THR A 140 0.25 -11.56 -8.71
C THR A 140 1.13 -12.67 -9.26
N GLY A 141 2.34 -12.89 -8.73
CA GLY A 141 3.26 -13.93 -9.20
C GLY A 141 3.80 -13.72 -10.62
N ALA A 142 3.44 -12.62 -11.28
CA ALA A 142 3.99 -12.25 -12.58
C ALA A 142 5.42 -11.75 -12.38
N VAL A 143 6.39 -12.66 -12.53
CA VAL A 143 7.77 -12.33 -12.86
C VAL A 143 7.75 -11.60 -14.21
N PHE A 144 7.92 -10.28 -14.21
CA PHE A 144 8.37 -9.57 -15.41
C PHE A 144 9.90 -9.65 -15.44
N GLY A 145 10.41 -10.82 -15.79
CA GLY A 145 11.82 -11.10 -16.10
C GLY A 145 11.88 -11.92 -17.40
N PRO A 146 12.99 -11.89 -18.15
CA PRO A 146 13.05 -12.47 -19.50
C PRO A 146 12.67 -13.95 -19.46
N GLU A 147 11.85 -14.34 -20.43
CA GLU A 147 11.38 -15.70 -20.68
C GLU A 147 12.53 -16.71 -20.55
N PRO A 148 12.35 -17.86 -19.86
CA PRO A 148 13.39 -18.87 -19.83
C PRO A 148 13.67 -19.35 -21.25
N ALA A 149 14.94 -19.28 -21.66
CA ALA A 149 15.37 -19.77 -22.95
C ALA A 149 14.89 -21.21 -23.14
N THR A 150 13.96 -21.40 -24.09
CA THR A 150 13.58 -22.73 -24.58
C THR A 150 14.85 -23.35 -25.16
N THR A 151 15.44 -24.28 -24.42
CA THR A 151 16.51 -25.12 -24.94
C THR A 151 15.86 -26.14 -25.86
N GLU A 152 15.91 -25.85 -27.15
CA GLU A 152 15.58 -26.80 -28.21
C GLU A 152 16.61 -27.94 -28.15
N LEU A 153 16.14 -29.12 -27.73
CA LEU A 153 16.96 -30.33 -27.70
C LEU A 153 16.97 -30.89 -29.13
N VAL A 154 17.98 -30.49 -29.91
CA VAL A 154 18.29 -31.10 -31.20
C VAL A 154 18.81 -32.52 -30.92
N ILE A 155 17.97 -33.52 -31.18
CA ILE A 155 18.42 -34.91 -31.25
C ILE A 155 18.67 -35.21 -32.73
N GLY A 156 19.95 -35.26 -33.09
CA GLY A 156 20.43 -35.60 -34.42
C GLY A 156 20.28 -37.09 -34.74
N GLN A 157 20.18 -37.33 -36.05
CA GLN A 157 20.40 -38.52 -36.89
C GLN A 157 20.58 -39.89 -36.24
#